data_AF-A0A182QXR6-F1
#
_entry.id   AF-A0A182QXR6-F1
#
_cell.length_a   1.000
_cell.length_b   1.000
_cell.length_c   1.000
_cell.angle_alpha   90.00
_cell.angle_beta   90.00
_cell.angle_gamma   90.00
#
_symmetry.space_group_name_H-M   'P 1'
#
loop_
_entity.id
_entity.type
_entity.pdbx_description
1 polymer ?
#
loop_
_entity_poly.entity_id
_entity_poly.type
_entity_poly.pdbx_seq_one_letter_code
_entity_poly.pdbx_strand_id
1 'polypeptide(L)'
;MMKLNRMRWSSLVWRITLLCVVVLFHNSVVHGNDEIATESKPAEDAELYVTPNVDPKRVYFAEHFDDLYEGNDVEKRWVKSQAKKEDASEEVAKYDGEWAVEQPQRPILANDYGLVLKSKAKHAAIASHLLLNRPFVFNDKPLVVQYEVNLQEGQECGGSYIKLLSVGDGTKDLKQFHDKTPYTIMFGPDKCGNDIKLHFIFRHVNPINGTITEKHCNKQKDRLDDPFKDKRPHLYQLIIRPDNTYTIRVDHKTVNEGSLLTNFTPAVNPPAEIDDPEDRKPENWDDREKIPDPEATKPDDWNEDEPAQIPDPKATKPSGWLDDVEEMVPDSSAVKPADWDNDMDGEWEPPLIPNPLCEKAVGCGLWKAPMVANPNYKGKWRPPLIANVNYQGKWAPRKIPNPDFFEDLTPFRMTPIAAVGFEIWSMSNDILFDNIVICDDEAVADEWAAQTFDLKVKTLDRQAANAKAEVGRRKKTDDYPAPEDEQEGDGEGNDAVRSTKTTLNATASASSGGSRSASSAGEAYAEDDDEEHEGDEAEDDEEEEAQEESRPAQASEEDAASSSDAPVDSKLAEGGEGLKKRKARKD
;
A
#
# COMPACT_ATOMS: atom_id res chain seq x y z
N MET A 1 -13.20 28.55 83.52
CA MET A 1 -12.01 29.39 83.77
C MET A 1 -11.93 30.46 82.69
N MET A 2 -11.72 31.70 83.12
CA MET A 2 -11.13 32.84 82.41
C MET A 2 -11.81 33.45 81.16
N LYS A 3 -12.31 34.67 81.41
CA LYS A 3 -12.51 35.82 80.51
C LYS A 3 -11.26 36.11 79.66
N LEU A 4 -11.41 36.65 78.45
CA LEU A 4 -10.90 37.99 78.12
C LEU A 4 -11.35 38.51 76.73
N ASN A 5 -11.80 39.76 76.73
CA ASN A 5 -11.97 40.67 75.58
C ASN A 5 -10.63 41.00 74.88
N ARG A 6 -10.66 41.28 73.56
CA ARG A 6 -10.48 42.65 72.97
C ARG A 6 -10.24 42.66 71.43
N MET A 7 -11.02 43.52 70.75
CA MET A 7 -10.68 44.55 69.73
C MET A 7 -9.95 44.15 68.41
N ARG A 8 -10.60 44.29 67.23
CA ARG A 8 -10.68 45.46 66.28
C ARG A 8 -9.42 45.57 65.36
N TRP A 9 -9.46 45.53 64.02
CA TRP A 9 -10.03 46.43 62.97
C TRP A 9 -9.97 45.73 61.59
N SER A 10 -10.98 45.78 60.70
CA SER A 10 -11.17 46.72 59.55
C SER A 10 -11.46 45.86 58.29
N SER A 11 -12.34 46.13 57.31
CA SER A 11 -13.45 47.08 57.08
C SER A 11 -14.17 46.63 55.79
N LEU A 12 -15.43 47.08 55.62
CA LEU A 12 -16.12 47.35 54.32
C LEU A 12 -16.57 46.10 53.49
N VAL A 13 -17.78 45.92 52.92
CA VAL A 13 -18.95 46.77 52.58
C VAL A 13 -20.22 45.88 52.47
N TRP A 14 -21.23 46.24 53.28
CA TRP A 14 -22.69 46.25 53.05
C TRP A 14 -23.55 45.02 52.69
N ARG A 15 -24.58 44.88 53.54
CA ARG A 15 -25.90 44.27 53.33
C ARG A 15 -26.82 45.30 52.66
N ILE A 16 -27.91 44.85 52.02
CA ILE A 16 -29.31 45.09 52.44
C ILE A 16 -30.28 44.64 51.33
N THR A 17 -31.15 43.71 51.71
CA THR A 17 -32.45 43.35 51.13
C THR A 17 -33.48 44.47 51.32
N LEU A 18 -34.34 44.77 50.33
CA LEU A 18 -35.81 44.55 50.40
C LEU A 18 -36.57 45.25 49.23
N LEU A 19 -37.46 44.46 48.61
CA LEU A 19 -38.85 44.75 48.17
C LEU A 19 -39.26 46.10 47.52
N CYS A 20 -39.91 45.92 46.37
CA CYS A 20 -41.25 46.39 45.97
C CYS A 20 -41.41 47.52 44.94
N VAL A 21 -42.34 47.23 44.01
CA VAL A 21 -43.32 48.10 43.32
C VAL A 21 -43.20 48.19 41.78
N VAL A 22 -44.13 47.43 41.17
CA VAL A 22 -44.79 47.50 39.85
C VAL A 22 -45.03 48.93 39.33
N VAL A 23 -44.78 49.21 38.03
CA VAL A 23 -45.70 49.91 37.08
C VAL A 23 -45.33 49.57 35.61
N LEU A 24 -46.39 49.37 34.84
CA LEU A 24 -46.62 49.06 33.42
C LEU A 24 -45.88 49.95 32.40
N PHE A 25 -45.65 49.46 31.17
CA PHE A 25 -46.28 49.95 29.92
C PHE A 25 -45.89 49.11 28.69
N HIS A 26 -46.84 48.99 27.76
CA HIS A 26 -46.86 48.19 26.53
C HIS A 26 -46.11 48.85 25.35
N ASN A 27 -45.55 47.99 24.48
CA ASN A 27 -45.35 48.09 23.03
C ASN A 27 -44.92 49.41 22.38
N SER A 28 -43.80 49.36 21.66
CA SER A 28 -43.64 50.04 20.36
C SER A 28 -42.81 49.16 19.42
N VAL A 29 -43.29 49.09 18.19
CA VAL A 29 -42.92 48.22 17.08
C VAL A 29 -41.98 48.99 16.14
N VAL A 30 -40.91 48.29 15.72
CA VAL A 30 -40.17 48.34 14.43
C VAL A 30 -39.44 49.62 14.02
N HIS A 31 -38.13 49.48 13.76
CA HIS A 31 -37.40 49.69 12.49
C HIS A 31 -36.18 48.73 12.64
N GLY A 32 -35.98 47.66 11.87
CA GLY A 32 -35.96 47.59 10.41
C GLY A 32 -34.52 47.69 9.93
N ASN A 33 -33.75 46.60 10.01
CA ASN A 33 -32.53 46.41 9.23
C ASN A 33 -32.35 44.90 9.01
N ASP A 34 -32.69 44.45 7.80
CA ASP A 34 -32.48 43.10 7.31
C ASP A 34 -30.98 42.86 7.07
N GLU A 35 -30.37 42.06 7.93
CA GLU A 35 -29.25 41.21 7.53
C GLU A 35 -29.77 39.78 7.55
N ILE A 36 -29.98 39.22 6.35
CA ILE A 36 -30.30 37.82 6.14
C ILE A 36 -29.03 37.01 6.49
N ALA A 37 -28.84 36.77 7.78
CA ALA A 37 -28.05 35.65 8.24
C ALA A 37 -28.80 34.38 7.84
N THR A 38 -28.27 33.67 6.85
CA THR A 38 -28.67 32.31 6.54
C THR A 38 -28.28 31.43 7.72
N GLU A 39 -29.17 31.39 8.72
CA GLU A 39 -29.14 30.44 9.81
C GLU A 39 -29.36 29.05 9.20
N SER A 40 -28.24 28.40 8.85
CA SER A 40 -28.24 26.99 8.54
C SER A 40 -28.75 26.25 9.78
N LYS A 41 -29.99 25.77 9.71
CA LYS A 41 -30.52 24.83 10.69
C LYS A 41 -29.49 23.72 10.88
N PRO A 42 -29.03 23.43 12.11
CA PRO A 42 -28.19 22.27 12.34
C PRO A 42 -28.99 21.02 11.96
N ALA A 43 -28.27 20.08 11.37
CA ALA A 43 -28.79 18.76 10.99
C ALA A 43 -29.25 18.00 12.24
N GLU A 44 -30.49 18.24 12.66
CA GLU A 44 -31.23 17.35 13.54
C GLU A 44 -31.60 16.10 12.73
N ASP A 45 -30.66 15.14 12.69
CA ASP A 45 -30.83 13.70 12.45
C ASP A 45 -29.46 13.04 12.11
N ALA A 46 -28.36 13.50 12.72
CA ALA A 46 -27.19 12.65 12.85
C ALA A 46 -27.45 11.71 14.03
N GLU A 47 -27.54 10.39 13.79
CA GLU A 47 -27.58 9.40 14.86
C GLU A 47 -26.44 9.71 15.84
N LEU A 48 -26.80 10.09 17.07
CA LEU A 48 -25.83 10.52 18.07
C LEU A 48 -24.94 9.32 18.40
N TYR A 49 -23.67 9.37 18.04
CA TYR A 49 -22.70 8.34 18.42
C TYR A 49 -22.67 8.21 19.94
N VAL A 50 -22.78 6.97 20.42
CA VAL A 50 -22.66 6.62 21.83
C VAL A 50 -21.53 5.61 21.91
N THR A 51 -20.59 5.87 22.82
CA THR A 51 -19.47 4.96 23.08
C THR A 51 -19.99 3.54 23.29
N PRO A 52 -19.52 2.57 22.48
CA PRO A 52 -19.99 1.20 22.53
C PRO A 52 -19.62 0.57 23.89
N ASN A 53 -20.59 -0.11 24.51
CA ASN A 53 -20.40 -0.75 25.81
C ASN A 53 -20.69 -2.25 25.69
N VAL A 54 -19.65 -3.05 25.88
CA VAL A 54 -19.75 -4.51 25.90
C VAL A 54 -19.29 -5.04 27.25
N ASP A 55 -19.96 -6.08 27.74
CA ASP A 55 -19.57 -6.77 28.97
C ASP A 55 -18.10 -7.24 28.87
N PRO A 56 -17.20 -6.74 29.75
CA PRO A 56 -15.78 -7.12 29.76
C PRO A 56 -15.53 -8.63 29.89
N LYS A 57 -16.53 -9.43 30.27
CA LYS A 57 -16.42 -10.89 30.32
C LYS A 57 -16.52 -11.55 28.95
N ARG A 58 -17.27 -10.94 28.01
CA ARG A 58 -17.52 -11.43 26.64
C ARG A 58 -16.39 -11.07 25.67
N VAL A 59 -15.55 -10.10 26.03
CA VAL A 59 -14.42 -9.65 25.21
C VAL A 59 -13.10 -9.91 25.94
N TYR A 60 -12.04 -10.24 25.21
CA TYR A 60 -10.68 -10.33 25.73
C TYR A 60 -9.95 -9.00 25.60
N PHE A 61 -10.31 -8.20 24.60
CA PHE A 61 -9.85 -6.84 24.42
C PHE A 61 -10.92 -6.04 23.68
N ALA A 62 -11.12 -4.79 24.08
CA ALA A 62 -12.00 -3.85 23.41
C ALA A 62 -11.44 -2.44 23.65
N GLU A 63 -11.18 -1.70 22.58
CA GLU A 63 -10.64 -0.35 22.63
C GLU A 63 -11.34 0.54 21.60
N HIS A 64 -11.92 1.64 22.08
CA HIS A 64 -12.61 2.68 21.30
C HIS A 64 -11.98 4.06 21.50
N PHE A 65 -10.95 4.20 22.35
CA PHE A 65 -10.18 5.43 22.62
C PHE A 65 -10.93 6.67 23.16
N ASP A 66 -12.26 6.73 23.13
CA ASP A 66 -13.05 7.89 23.58
C ASP A 66 -12.73 8.35 25.02
N ASP A 67 -12.57 7.42 25.96
CA ASP A 67 -12.26 7.73 27.36
C ASP A 67 -10.77 8.08 27.58
N LEU A 68 -9.88 7.64 26.69
CA LEU A 68 -8.46 8.02 26.73
C LEU A 68 -8.24 9.46 26.30
N TYR A 69 -9.10 9.96 25.40
CA TYR A 69 -9.07 11.37 25.00
C TYR A 69 -9.47 12.29 26.16
N GLU A 70 -10.58 11.99 26.85
CA GLU A 70 -11.08 12.80 27.97
C GLU A 70 -10.06 12.91 29.13
N GLY A 71 -9.29 11.84 29.36
CA GLY A 71 -8.27 11.79 30.41
C GLY A 71 -6.85 12.19 29.98
N ASN A 72 -6.59 12.35 28.67
CA ASN A 72 -5.23 12.42 28.09
C ASN A 72 -4.30 11.30 28.62
N ASP A 73 -4.87 10.11 28.79
CA ASP A 73 -4.31 9.04 29.61
C ASP A 73 -3.91 7.81 28.78
N VAL A 74 -3.51 8.03 27.53
CA VAL A 74 -3.12 6.97 26.57
C VAL A 74 -2.09 6.02 27.20
N GLU A 75 -1.14 6.55 27.96
CA GLU A 75 -0.07 5.78 28.62
C GLU A 75 -0.56 4.85 29.74
N LYS A 76 -1.81 5.00 30.24
CA LYS A 76 -2.38 4.10 31.25
C LYS A 76 -2.71 2.72 30.69
N ARG A 77 -3.15 2.66 29.42
CA ARG A 77 -3.54 1.42 28.75
C ARG A 77 -2.59 1.01 27.65
N TRP A 78 -2.02 1.97 26.94
CA TRP A 78 -1.11 1.74 25.83
C TRP A 78 0.31 2.17 26.21
N VAL A 79 1.20 1.20 26.23
CA VAL A 79 2.61 1.38 26.56
C VAL A 79 3.39 1.59 25.26
N LYS A 80 3.97 2.78 25.12
CA LYS A 80 4.93 3.08 24.04
C LYS A 80 6.22 2.31 24.28
N SER A 81 6.77 1.72 23.24
CA SER A 81 8.05 1.04 23.35
C SER A 81 9.20 2.03 23.55
N GLN A 82 10.15 1.64 24.39
CA GLN A 82 11.43 2.28 24.61
C GLN A 82 12.59 1.35 24.21
N ALA A 83 12.29 0.27 23.49
CA ALA A 83 13.24 -0.74 23.09
C ALA A 83 14.27 -0.19 22.10
N LYS A 84 15.51 -0.68 22.21
CA LYS A 84 16.57 -0.46 21.23
C LYS A 84 16.66 -1.71 20.36
N LYS A 85 16.60 -1.58 19.02
CA LYS A 85 16.91 -2.72 18.13
C LYS A 85 18.42 -2.94 18.18
N GLU A 86 18.84 -4.16 18.48
CA GLU A 86 20.24 -4.53 18.77
C GLU A 86 21.23 -4.19 17.64
N ASP A 87 20.79 -4.09 16.38
CA ASP A 87 21.67 -3.96 15.21
C ASP A 87 21.91 -2.51 14.71
N ALA A 88 21.85 -1.48 15.55
CA ALA A 88 22.36 -0.15 15.14
C ALA A 88 22.79 0.72 16.30
N SER A 89 23.69 1.63 15.95
CA SER A 89 24.44 2.59 16.76
C SER A 89 23.59 3.27 17.84
N GLU A 90 24.19 3.47 19.01
CA GLU A 90 23.57 3.86 20.28
C GLU A 90 22.83 5.22 20.30
N GLU A 91 22.81 5.97 19.19
CA GLU A 91 22.25 7.32 19.11
C GLU A 91 20.86 7.43 18.45
N VAL A 92 20.30 6.34 17.89
CA VAL A 92 18.97 6.39 17.27
C VAL A 92 17.98 5.63 18.14
N ALA A 93 17.07 6.36 18.81
CA ALA A 93 15.87 5.77 19.37
C ALA A 93 15.06 5.15 18.21
N LYS A 94 15.14 3.82 18.05
CA LYS A 94 14.63 3.15 16.85
C LYS A 94 13.11 3.01 16.78
N TYR A 95 12.39 3.43 17.81
CA TYR A 95 10.94 3.55 17.80
C TYR A 95 10.55 4.94 18.26
N ASP A 96 10.78 5.95 17.41
CA ASP A 96 10.53 7.36 17.68
C ASP A 96 9.20 7.86 17.08
N GLY A 97 8.33 6.93 16.67
CA GLY A 97 6.99 7.24 16.19
C GLY A 97 6.10 7.89 17.25
N GLU A 98 5.53 9.03 16.90
CA GLU A 98 4.58 9.77 17.73
C GLU A 98 3.15 9.24 17.54
N TRP A 99 2.55 8.85 18.65
CA TRP A 99 1.16 8.45 18.74
C TRP A 99 0.35 9.50 19.48
N ALA A 100 -0.79 9.88 18.91
CA ALA A 100 -1.77 10.79 19.50
C ALA A 100 -3.16 10.15 19.45
N VAL A 101 -4.04 10.49 20.40
CA VAL A 101 -5.46 10.17 20.31
C VAL A 101 -6.20 11.43 19.88
N GLU A 102 -6.80 11.39 18.69
CA GLU A 102 -7.48 12.53 18.09
C GLU A 102 -8.67 12.07 17.23
N GLN A 103 -9.53 13.01 16.86
CA GLN A 103 -10.59 12.76 15.88
C GLN A 103 -9.98 12.68 14.47
N PRO A 104 -10.61 11.95 13.54
CA PRO A 104 -10.20 11.98 12.14
C PRO A 104 -10.23 13.42 11.59
N GLN A 105 -9.27 13.77 10.73
CA GLN A 105 -9.19 15.06 10.03
C GLN A 105 -10.51 15.45 9.37
N ARG A 106 -11.27 14.44 8.91
CA ARG A 106 -12.66 14.57 8.48
C ARG A 106 -13.56 13.92 9.53
N PRO A 107 -14.19 14.70 10.43
CA PRO A 107 -15.06 14.14 11.46
C PRO A 107 -16.28 13.50 10.80
N ILE A 108 -16.39 12.18 10.92
CA ILE A 108 -17.54 11.41 10.43
C ILE A 108 -18.63 11.42 11.50
N LEU A 109 -18.25 11.05 12.72
CA LEU A 109 -19.08 11.04 13.91
C LEU A 109 -18.51 12.02 14.94
N ALA A 110 -19.38 12.65 15.72
CA ALA A 110 -18.96 13.50 16.82
C ALA A 110 -18.54 12.63 18.01
N ASN A 111 -17.42 12.99 18.66
CA ASN A 111 -16.84 12.28 19.82
C ASN A 111 -16.33 10.86 19.54
N ASP A 112 -16.00 10.55 18.29
CA ASP A 112 -15.32 9.32 17.87
C ASP A 112 -13.82 9.60 17.77
N TYR A 113 -13.03 9.00 18.66
CA TYR A 113 -11.58 9.22 18.75
C TYR A 113 -10.84 7.95 18.34
N GLY A 114 -9.67 8.12 17.72
CA GLY A 114 -8.82 6.99 17.34
C GLY A 114 -7.36 7.22 17.69
N LEU A 115 -6.59 6.14 17.69
CA LEU A 115 -5.14 6.19 17.84
C LEU A 115 -4.49 6.52 16.50
N VAL A 116 -3.85 7.68 16.40
CA VAL A 116 -3.25 8.18 15.16
C VAL A 116 -1.73 8.13 15.23
N LEU A 117 -1.12 7.55 14.20
CA LEU A 117 0.30 7.65 13.94
C LEU A 117 0.61 8.95 13.19
N LYS A 118 1.24 9.93 13.85
CA LYS A 118 1.56 11.25 13.25
C LYS A 118 2.89 11.28 12.50
N SER A 119 3.78 10.36 12.85
CA SER A 119 5.15 10.36 12.37
C SER A 119 5.31 9.78 10.96
N LYS A 120 6.04 10.50 10.09
CA LYS A 120 6.40 10.07 8.75
C LYS A 120 7.78 9.39 8.74
N ALA A 121 7.92 8.30 7.99
CA ALA A 121 9.18 7.57 7.74
C ALA A 121 9.89 7.08 9.02
N LYS A 122 9.11 6.80 10.07
CA LYS A 122 9.59 6.36 11.37
C LYS A 122 9.00 5.00 11.74
N HIS A 123 9.75 4.25 12.55
CA HIS A 123 9.23 3.04 13.17
C HIS A 123 8.47 3.44 14.44
N ALA A 124 7.27 2.90 14.60
CA ALA A 124 6.40 3.19 15.72
C ALA A 124 6.00 1.88 16.39
N ALA A 125 6.15 1.81 17.72
CA ALA A 125 5.78 0.64 18.49
C ALA A 125 4.97 1.04 19.73
N ILE A 126 3.77 0.47 19.85
CA ILE A 126 2.87 0.67 21.00
C ILE A 126 2.10 -0.62 21.28
N ALA A 127 1.93 -0.98 22.55
CA ALA A 127 1.26 -2.23 22.92
C ALA A 127 0.38 -2.05 24.17
N SER A 128 -0.62 -2.92 24.31
CA SER A 128 -1.51 -2.98 25.46
C SER A 128 -1.72 -4.43 25.91
N HIS A 129 -1.87 -4.64 27.21
CA HIS A 129 -2.24 -5.96 27.74
C HIS A 129 -3.71 -6.26 27.48
N LEU A 130 -4.06 -7.54 27.36
CA LEU A 130 -5.45 -7.97 27.30
C LEU A 130 -6.22 -7.56 28.57
N LEU A 131 -7.54 -7.37 28.42
CA LEU A 131 -8.40 -6.96 29.53
C LEU A 131 -8.32 -7.97 30.67
N LEU A 132 -8.30 -7.45 31.90
CA LEU A 132 -8.21 -8.23 33.14
C LEU A 132 -6.97 -9.15 33.22
N ASN A 133 -5.94 -8.91 32.39
CA ASN A 133 -4.78 -9.81 32.24
C ASN A 133 -5.19 -11.26 31.93
N ARG A 134 -6.32 -11.45 31.22
CA ARG A 134 -6.83 -12.76 30.82
C ARG A 134 -6.23 -13.15 29.46
N PRO A 135 -5.23 -14.05 29.40
CA PRO A 135 -4.69 -14.49 28.12
C PRO A 135 -5.73 -15.27 27.33
N PHE A 136 -5.71 -15.12 26.01
CA PHE A 136 -6.52 -15.94 25.11
C PHE A 136 -5.81 -17.26 24.84
N VAL A 137 -6.48 -18.38 25.11
CA VAL A 137 -5.94 -19.73 24.94
C VAL A 137 -6.70 -20.45 23.84
N PHE A 138 -5.97 -21.01 22.88
CA PHE A 138 -6.52 -21.73 21.74
C PHE A 138 -6.90 -23.16 22.13
N ASN A 139 -8.12 -23.32 22.64
CA ASN A 139 -8.72 -24.62 22.94
C ASN A 139 -9.90 -24.89 21.99
N ASP A 140 -11.12 -24.67 22.46
CA ASP A 140 -12.36 -25.04 21.74
C ASP A 140 -13.17 -23.82 21.27
N LYS A 141 -12.66 -22.61 21.49
CA LYS A 141 -13.34 -21.35 21.17
C LYS A 141 -12.69 -20.69 19.96
N PRO A 142 -13.45 -20.12 19.02
CA PRO A 142 -12.86 -19.39 17.91
C PRO A 142 -12.19 -18.10 18.42
N LEU A 143 -11.23 -17.60 17.66
CA LEU A 143 -10.64 -16.28 17.86
C LEU A 143 -11.22 -15.33 16.81
N VAL A 144 -11.78 -14.22 17.26
CA VAL A 144 -12.22 -13.12 16.39
C VAL A 144 -11.42 -11.88 16.74
N VAL A 145 -10.72 -11.33 15.75
CA VAL A 145 -9.96 -10.08 15.85
C VAL A 145 -10.53 -9.10 14.85
N GLN A 146 -10.93 -7.94 15.32
CA GLN A 146 -11.52 -6.90 14.50
C GLN A 146 -10.90 -5.55 14.84
N TYR A 147 -10.61 -4.74 13.83
CA TYR A 147 -10.21 -3.35 14.04
C TYR A 147 -10.44 -2.52 12.77
N GLU A 148 -10.56 -1.22 12.96
CA GLU A 148 -10.72 -0.24 11.89
C GLU A 148 -9.37 0.43 11.59
N VAL A 149 -9.10 0.64 10.30
CA VAL A 149 -7.98 1.46 9.83
C VAL A 149 -8.52 2.51 8.89
N ASN A 150 -8.14 3.77 9.14
CA ASN A 150 -8.42 4.87 8.25
C ASN A 150 -7.10 5.53 7.80
N LEU A 151 -6.83 5.41 6.51
CA LEU A 151 -5.65 5.99 5.85
C LEU A 151 -6.01 7.39 5.34
N GLN A 152 -5.96 8.39 6.22
CA GLN A 152 -6.54 9.71 5.97
C GLN A 152 -5.90 10.45 4.78
N GLU A 153 -4.58 10.35 4.62
CA GLU A 153 -3.86 10.94 3.48
C GLU A 153 -3.68 9.97 2.31
N GLY A 154 -4.03 8.69 2.49
CA GLY A 154 -3.65 7.57 1.64
C GLY A 154 -2.29 6.99 2.04
N GLN A 155 -1.99 5.78 1.53
CA GLN A 155 -0.73 5.08 1.85
C GLN A 155 0.05 4.73 0.59
N GLU A 156 1.31 5.16 0.53
CA GLU A 156 2.26 4.80 -0.55
C GLU A 156 3.07 3.57 -0.18
N CYS A 157 3.75 3.62 0.98
CA CYS A 157 4.44 2.50 1.55
C CYS A 157 4.38 2.50 3.09
N GLY A 158 3.87 1.41 3.67
CA GLY A 158 3.82 1.18 5.11
C GLY A 158 2.82 0.09 5.50
N GLY A 159 2.97 -0.37 6.73
CA GLY A 159 2.08 -1.35 7.35
C GLY A 159 1.03 -0.71 8.25
N SER A 160 -0.17 -1.29 8.27
CA SER A 160 -1.24 -0.98 9.22
C SER A 160 -1.82 -2.26 9.82
N TYR A 161 -0.92 -3.21 10.13
CA TYR A 161 -1.23 -4.49 10.74
C TYR A 161 -1.11 -4.46 12.27
N ILE A 162 -1.87 -5.34 12.91
CA ILE A 162 -1.84 -5.58 14.34
C ILE A 162 -1.05 -6.87 14.65
N LYS A 163 -0.27 -6.85 15.74
CA LYS A 163 0.44 -8.04 16.27
C LYS A 163 -0.20 -8.48 17.57
N LEU A 164 -0.57 -9.76 17.65
CA LEU A 164 -1.03 -10.42 18.87
C LEU A 164 0.17 -11.08 19.54
N LEU A 165 0.60 -10.55 20.68
CA LEU A 165 1.83 -10.94 21.34
C LEU A 165 1.65 -12.24 22.14
N SER A 166 2.57 -13.20 21.99
CA SER A 166 2.50 -14.50 22.66
C SER A 166 2.75 -14.37 24.16
N VAL A 167 2.19 -15.26 24.98
CA VAL A 167 2.56 -15.38 26.39
C VAL A 167 4.03 -15.82 26.49
N GLY A 168 4.87 -15.00 27.13
CA GLY A 168 6.28 -15.28 27.35
C GLY A 168 6.98 -14.24 28.22
N ASP A 169 8.27 -14.43 28.49
CA ASP A 169 9.04 -13.48 29.30
C ASP A 169 9.23 -12.13 28.60
N GLY A 170 9.33 -12.14 27.26
CA GLY A 170 9.46 -10.93 26.44
C GLY A 170 8.19 -10.09 26.31
N THR A 171 7.04 -10.57 26.77
CA THR A 171 5.74 -9.85 26.70
C THR A 171 5.22 -9.40 28.06
N LYS A 172 5.99 -9.65 29.13
CA LYS A 172 5.72 -9.12 30.47
C LYS A 172 6.04 -7.64 30.58
N ASP A 173 7.08 -7.18 29.88
CA ASP A 173 7.46 -5.77 29.82
C ASP A 173 7.20 -5.21 28.41
N LEU A 174 6.03 -4.59 28.24
CA LEU A 174 5.64 -3.97 26.96
C LEU A 174 6.51 -2.77 26.58
N LYS A 175 7.31 -2.23 27.51
CA LYS A 175 8.27 -1.16 27.19
C LYS A 175 9.42 -1.66 26.32
N GLN A 176 9.69 -2.96 26.31
CA GLN A 176 10.73 -3.58 25.49
C GLN A 176 10.18 -4.19 24.19
N PHE A 177 9.02 -3.74 23.73
CA PHE A 177 8.39 -4.23 22.51
C PHE A 177 9.18 -3.84 21.26
N HIS A 178 9.60 -4.81 20.46
CA HIS A 178 10.41 -4.60 19.25
C HIS A 178 10.04 -5.59 18.14
N ASP A 179 10.69 -5.48 16.99
CA ASP A 179 10.54 -6.33 15.80
C ASP A 179 10.65 -7.84 16.10
N LYS A 180 11.63 -8.25 16.92
CA LYS A 180 11.86 -9.66 17.29
C LYS A 180 10.94 -10.18 18.42
N THR A 181 9.99 -9.39 18.93
CA THR A 181 9.17 -9.79 20.09
C THR A 181 8.26 -10.95 19.66
N PRO A 182 8.19 -12.04 20.43
CA PRO A 182 7.38 -13.19 20.03
C PRO A 182 5.89 -12.83 19.98
N TYR A 183 5.32 -12.96 18.79
CA TYR A 183 3.90 -12.83 18.52
C TYR A 183 3.29 -14.16 18.09
N THR A 184 1.99 -14.36 18.29
CA THR A 184 1.27 -15.55 17.84
C THR A 184 0.72 -15.32 16.44
N ILE A 185 0.07 -14.18 16.23
CA ILE A 185 -0.59 -13.81 14.97
C ILE A 185 -0.21 -12.37 14.62
N MET A 186 0.09 -12.14 13.35
CA MET A 186 0.15 -10.82 12.73
C MET A 186 -0.95 -10.76 11.68
N PHE A 187 -1.81 -9.75 11.78
CA PHE A 187 -2.97 -9.60 10.90
C PHE A 187 -3.12 -8.15 10.45
N GLY A 188 -3.32 -7.92 9.15
CA GLY A 188 -3.72 -6.60 8.66
C GLY A 188 -3.11 -6.17 7.34
N PRO A 189 -3.59 -5.03 6.80
CA PRO A 189 -3.12 -4.47 5.54
C PRO A 189 -1.67 -3.99 5.63
N ASP A 190 -0.95 -4.20 4.54
CA ASP A 190 0.39 -3.68 4.29
C ASP A 190 0.54 -3.39 2.80
N LYS A 191 1.02 -2.20 2.48
CA LYS A 191 1.21 -1.77 1.11
C LYS A 191 2.59 -1.17 0.98
N CYS A 192 3.34 -1.57 -0.04
CA CYS A 192 4.54 -0.85 -0.44
C CYS A 192 4.65 -0.77 -1.96
N GLY A 193 4.46 0.44 -2.49
CA GLY A 193 4.42 0.67 -3.93
C GLY A 193 3.24 -0.08 -4.57
N ASN A 194 3.55 -1.01 -5.45
CA ASN A 194 2.56 -1.85 -6.14
C ASN A 194 2.25 -3.17 -5.40
N ASP A 195 3.05 -3.55 -4.40
CA ASP A 195 2.80 -4.77 -3.63
C ASP A 195 1.82 -4.45 -2.51
N ILE A 196 0.61 -5.00 -2.63
CA ILE A 196 -0.45 -4.89 -1.63
C ILE A 196 -0.67 -6.29 -1.05
N LYS A 197 -0.54 -6.39 0.27
CA LYS A 197 -0.68 -7.63 1.01
C LYS A 197 -1.62 -7.41 2.19
N LEU A 198 -2.46 -8.41 2.45
CA LEU A 198 -3.20 -8.52 3.70
C LEU A 198 -2.49 -9.62 4.49
N HIS A 199 -1.65 -9.22 5.44
CA HIS A 199 -0.91 -10.18 6.24
C HIS A 199 -1.89 -10.97 7.08
N PHE A 200 -1.78 -12.28 6.99
CA PHE A 200 -2.24 -13.19 8.02
C PHE A 200 -1.13 -14.20 8.23
N ILE A 201 -0.33 -13.95 9.27
CA ILE A 201 0.84 -14.76 9.61
C ILE A 201 0.59 -15.32 10.99
N PHE A 202 0.76 -16.62 11.16
CA PHE A 202 0.79 -17.22 12.48
C PHE A 202 2.10 -17.97 12.69
N ARG A 203 2.56 -17.99 13.94
CA ARG A 203 3.77 -18.71 14.32
C ARG A 203 3.43 -20.11 14.79
N HIS A 204 3.90 -21.09 14.03
CA HIS A 204 3.72 -22.51 14.34
C HIS A 204 4.94 -23.03 15.10
N VAL A 205 4.68 -23.70 16.22
CA VAL A 205 5.73 -24.38 17.01
C VAL A 205 5.80 -25.83 16.52
N ASN A 206 6.94 -26.21 15.99
CA ASN A 206 7.14 -27.58 15.52
C ASN A 206 7.11 -28.55 16.73
N PRO A 207 6.27 -29.60 16.68
CA PRO A 207 6.06 -30.51 17.81
C PRO A 207 7.27 -31.39 18.15
N ILE A 208 8.20 -31.60 17.22
CA ILE A 208 9.36 -32.48 17.41
C ILE A 208 10.56 -31.67 17.95
N ASN A 209 10.92 -30.60 17.25
CA ASN A 209 12.15 -29.85 17.54
C ASN A 209 11.91 -28.56 18.37
N GLY A 210 10.65 -28.15 18.57
CA GLY A 210 10.30 -26.92 19.29
C GLY A 210 10.66 -25.62 18.57
N THR A 211 11.12 -25.69 17.32
CA THR A 211 11.43 -24.51 16.51
C THR A 211 10.16 -23.78 16.11
N ILE A 212 10.22 -22.45 16.08
CA ILE A 212 9.09 -21.62 15.74
C ILE A 212 9.26 -21.13 14.31
N THR A 213 8.29 -21.44 13.45
CA THR A 213 8.30 -21.05 12.04
C THR A 213 7.10 -20.16 11.74
N GLU A 214 7.31 -19.12 10.94
CA GLU A 214 6.25 -18.22 10.51
C GLU A 214 5.56 -18.81 9.27
N LYS A 215 4.24 -18.87 9.31
CA LYS A 215 3.41 -19.41 8.23
C LYS A 215 2.62 -18.25 7.64
N HIS A 216 2.86 -17.92 6.39
CA HIS A 216 2.20 -16.81 5.70
C HIS A 216 0.99 -17.31 4.94
N CYS A 217 -0.16 -16.67 5.13
CA CYS A 217 -1.34 -16.94 4.32
C CYS A 217 -1.05 -16.57 2.86
N ASN A 218 -1.51 -17.41 1.94
CA ASN A 218 -1.40 -17.14 0.51
C ASN A 218 -2.13 -15.84 0.14
N LYS A 219 -1.62 -15.16 -0.89
CA LYS A 219 -2.25 -13.95 -1.44
C LYS A 219 -3.70 -14.25 -1.84
N GLN A 220 -4.59 -13.35 -1.45
CA GLN A 220 -6.00 -13.40 -1.87
C GLN A 220 -6.13 -13.16 -3.38
N LYS A 221 -7.23 -13.64 -3.97
CA LYS A 221 -7.48 -13.51 -5.42
C LYS A 221 -7.94 -12.11 -5.81
N ASP A 222 -8.67 -11.44 -4.92
CA ASP A 222 -9.21 -10.10 -5.16
C ASP A 222 -8.12 -9.03 -4.95
N ARG A 223 -8.02 -8.05 -5.86
CA ARG A 223 -7.19 -6.86 -5.65
C ARG A 223 -7.82 -5.97 -4.57
N LEU A 224 -7.05 -5.64 -3.54
CA LEU A 224 -7.46 -4.73 -2.45
C LEU A 224 -6.80 -3.35 -2.59
N ASP A 225 -6.98 -2.67 -3.73
CA ASP A 225 -6.43 -1.30 -3.88
C ASP A 225 -7.28 -0.23 -3.22
N ASP A 226 -8.60 -0.43 -3.23
CA ASP A 226 -9.57 0.58 -2.82
C ASP A 226 -9.31 1.05 -1.38
N PRO A 227 -9.04 0.16 -0.40
CA PRO A 227 -8.83 0.56 0.99
C PRO A 227 -7.64 1.47 1.24
N PHE A 228 -6.69 1.55 0.30
CA PHE A 228 -5.50 2.38 0.42
C PHE A 228 -5.60 3.72 -0.31
N LYS A 229 -6.65 3.94 -1.11
CA LYS A 229 -6.80 5.10 -2.01
C LYS A 229 -8.00 5.97 -1.68
N ASP A 230 -9.10 5.39 -1.20
CA ASP A 230 -10.38 6.09 -1.04
C ASP A 230 -10.45 7.03 0.18
N LYS A 231 -9.44 6.95 1.08
CA LYS A 231 -9.33 7.75 2.32
C LYS A 231 -10.53 7.56 3.24
N ARG A 232 -11.15 6.37 3.21
CA ARG A 232 -12.26 5.99 4.08
C ARG A 232 -11.74 5.06 5.20
N PRO A 233 -12.46 4.97 6.33
CA PRO A 233 -12.24 3.91 7.29
C PRO A 233 -12.64 2.57 6.66
N HIS A 234 -11.84 1.54 6.88
CA HIS A 234 -12.13 0.15 6.52
C HIS A 234 -12.04 -0.75 7.75
N LEU A 235 -12.95 -1.72 7.82
CA LEU A 235 -13.03 -2.69 8.91
C LEU A 235 -12.33 -3.99 8.50
N TYR A 236 -11.31 -4.39 9.25
CA TYR A 236 -10.60 -5.66 9.05
C TYR A 236 -11.00 -6.64 10.14
N GLN A 237 -11.50 -7.80 9.74
CA GLN A 237 -11.95 -8.86 10.64
C GLN A 237 -11.27 -10.19 10.28
N LEU A 238 -10.65 -10.83 11.26
CA LEU A 238 -10.06 -12.17 11.17
C LEU A 238 -10.80 -13.11 12.12
N ILE A 239 -11.33 -14.19 11.57
CA ILE A 239 -12.02 -15.24 12.31
C ILE A 239 -11.22 -16.53 12.13
N ILE A 240 -10.77 -17.13 13.23
CA ILE A 240 -10.09 -18.44 13.23
C ILE A 240 -10.92 -19.39 14.08
N ARG A 241 -11.31 -20.53 13.49
CA ARG A 241 -12.16 -21.52 14.14
C ARG A 241 -11.36 -22.74 14.62
N PRO A 242 -11.84 -23.44 15.66
CA PRO A 242 -11.18 -24.65 16.19
C PRO A 242 -11.07 -25.82 15.20
N ASP A 243 -11.85 -25.80 14.11
CA ASP A 243 -11.80 -26.78 13.02
C ASP A 243 -10.64 -26.54 12.04
N ASN A 244 -9.71 -25.64 12.38
CA ASN A 244 -8.60 -25.18 11.55
C ASN A 244 -9.03 -24.40 10.30
N THR A 245 -10.26 -23.89 10.25
CA THR A 245 -10.69 -22.96 9.19
C THR A 245 -10.47 -21.51 9.62
N TYR A 246 -10.25 -20.64 8.64
CA TYR A 246 -10.19 -19.21 8.86
C TYR A 246 -11.02 -18.47 7.82
N THR A 247 -11.50 -17.30 8.20
CA THR A 247 -12.23 -16.37 7.35
C THR A 247 -11.69 -14.96 7.60
N ILE A 248 -11.33 -14.26 6.54
CA ILE A 248 -10.92 -12.86 6.57
C ILE A 248 -12.00 -12.04 5.88
N ARG A 249 -12.52 -11.04 6.59
CA ARG A 249 -13.48 -10.09 6.05
C ARG A 249 -12.90 -8.68 6.06
N VAL A 250 -13.22 -7.94 5.01
CA VAL A 250 -12.96 -6.51 4.89
C VAL A 250 -14.29 -5.85 4.59
N ASP A 251 -14.71 -4.89 5.42
CA ASP A 251 -16.01 -4.19 5.31
C ASP A 251 -17.21 -5.15 5.20
N HIS A 252 -17.24 -6.19 6.05
CA HIS A 252 -18.21 -7.30 6.02
C HIS A 252 -18.17 -8.21 4.78
N LYS A 253 -17.35 -7.89 3.76
CA LYS A 253 -17.14 -8.75 2.59
C LYS A 253 -16.06 -9.78 2.90
N THR A 254 -16.33 -11.06 2.64
CA THR A 254 -15.31 -12.11 2.75
C THR A 254 -14.32 -12.00 1.59
N VAL A 255 -13.04 -11.76 1.90
CA VAL A 255 -11.97 -11.60 0.91
C VAL A 255 -11.10 -12.85 0.79
N ASN A 256 -10.99 -13.62 1.87
CA ASN A 256 -10.19 -14.83 1.90
C ASN A 256 -10.80 -15.83 2.90
N GLU A 257 -10.88 -17.09 2.50
CA GLU A 257 -11.33 -18.19 3.34
C GLU A 257 -10.49 -19.43 3.00
N GLY A 258 -10.24 -20.27 4.00
CA GLY A 258 -9.43 -21.46 3.79
C GLY A 258 -9.17 -22.25 5.06
N SER A 259 -8.22 -23.17 4.98
CA SER A 259 -7.73 -23.93 6.11
C SER A 259 -6.29 -23.56 6.45
N LEU A 260 -5.98 -23.57 7.75
CA LEU A 260 -4.63 -23.36 8.28
C LEU A 260 -3.60 -24.36 7.72
N LEU A 261 -4.05 -25.53 7.24
CA LEU A 261 -3.17 -26.57 6.70
C LEU A 261 -2.78 -26.38 5.23
N THR A 262 -3.70 -25.85 4.40
CA THR A 262 -3.56 -25.86 2.94
C THR A 262 -3.22 -24.51 2.34
N ASN A 263 -3.62 -23.42 2.99
CA ASN A 263 -3.55 -22.07 2.41
C ASN A 263 -2.34 -21.25 2.91
N PHE A 264 -1.31 -21.92 3.43
CA PHE A 264 -0.15 -21.29 4.02
C PHE A 264 1.16 -21.70 3.34
N THR A 265 2.03 -20.73 3.16
CA THR A 265 3.38 -20.90 2.63
C THR A 265 4.39 -20.34 3.64
N PRO A 266 5.36 -21.14 4.13
CA PRO A 266 5.51 -22.58 3.95
C PRO A 266 4.34 -23.38 4.53
N ALA A 267 4.11 -24.60 4.03
CA ALA A 267 3.08 -25.48 4.58
C ALA A 267 3.33 -25.78 6.07
N VAL A 268 2.25 -25.95 6.85
CA VAL A 268 2.37 -26.32 8.28
C VAL A 268 3.08 -27.66 8.41
N ASN A 269 2.59 -28.66 7.69
CA ASN A 269 3.19 -29.98 7.64
C ASN A 269 4.22 -29.98 6.51
N PRO A 270 5.51 -30.18 6.80
CA PRO A 270 6.53 -30.29 5.77
C PRO A 270 6.23 -31.52 4.87
N PRO A 271 6.69 -31.52 3.61
CA PRO A 271 6.48 -32.66 2.73
C PRO A 271 7.17 -33.91 3.30
N ALA A 272 6.54 -35.07 3.12
CA ALA A 272 7.07 -36.36 3.56
C ALA A 272 8.35 -36.76 2.82
N GLU A 273 8.52 -36.27 1.59
CA GLU A 273 9.68 -36.50 0.75
C GLU A 273 10.28 -35.15 0.34
N ILE A 274 11.61 -35.06 0.39
CA ILE A 274 12.39 -33.93 -0.11
C ILE A 274 13.32 -34.40 -1.22
N ASP A 275 13.70 -33.50 -2.10
CA ASP A 275 14.72 -33.76 -3.11
C ASP A 275 16.08 -33.94 -2.42
N ASP A 276 16.83 -34.96 -2.81
CA ASP A 276 18.14 -35.27 -2.23
C ASP A 276 19.15 -34.16 -2.60
N PRO A 277 19.63 -33.37 -1.63
CA PRO A 277 20.56 -32.28 -1.90
C PRO A 277 21.94 -32.78 -2.39
N GLU A 278 22.26 -34.06 -2.16
CA GLU A 278 23.51 -34.67 -2.59
C GLU A 278 23.41 -35.30 -3.99
N ASP A 279 22.20 -35.45 -4.53
CA ASP A 279 22.00 -35.96 -5.88
C ASP A 279 22.27 -34.87 -6.91
N ARG A 280 23.07 -35.20 -7.93
CA ARG A 280 23.52 -34.25 -8.95
C ARG A 280 23.24 -34.78 -10.32
N LYS A 281 22.89 -33.88 -11.24
CA LYS A 281 22.68 -34.21 -12.65
C LYS A 281 23.92 -34.92 -13.20
N PRO A 282 23.79 -36.19 -13.64
CA PRO A 282 24.89 -36.89 -14.28
C PRO A 282 25.33 -36.19 -15.58
N GLU A 283 26.63 -36.17 -15.88
CA GLU A 283 27.15 -35.54 -17.10
C GLU A 283 26.63 -36.21 -18.39
N ASN A 284 26.23 -37.48 -18.31
CA ASN A 284 25.67 -38.24 -19.43
C ASN A 284 24.15 -38.10 -19.58
N TRP A 285 23.51 -37.24 -18.77
CA TRP A 285 22.07 -37.00 -18.84
C TRP A 285 21.76 -35.87 -19.83
N ASP A 286 21.16 -36.23 -20.96
CA ASP A 286 20.71 -35.24 -21.96
C ASP A 286 19.24 -34.87 -21.72
N ASP A 287 19.03 -33.64 -21.27
CA ASP A 287 17.73 -33.02 -21.02
C ASP A 287 17.26 -32.13 -22.18
N ARG A 288 18.02 -32.09 -23.29
CA ARG A 288 17.61 -31.35 -24.49
C ARG A 288 16.63 -32.20 -25.28
N GLU A 289 15.38 -31.77 -25.33
CA GLU A 289 14.32 -32.42 -26.10
C GLU A 289 14.62 -32.43 -27.60
N LYS A 290 15.22 -31.34 -28.09
CA LYS A 290 15.58 -31.18 -29.49
C LYS A 290 17.05 -30.78 -29.62
N ILE A 291 17.72 -31.37 -30.61
CA ILE A 291 19.09 -31.04 -30.98
C ILE A 291 19.13 -30.57 -32.44
N PRO A 292 20.06 -29.68 -32.80
CA PRO A 292 20.42 -29.44 -34.19
C PRO A 292 20.64 -30.74 -34.95
N ASP A 293 20.05 -30.86 -36.14
CA ASP A 293 20.30 -32.01 -37.02
C ASP A 293 21.79 -32.06 -37.39
N PRO A 294 22.53 -33.10 -36.97
CA PRO A 294 23.96 -33.23 -37.27
C PRO A 294 24.22 -33.49 -38.76
N GLU A 295 23.23 -33.99 -39.50
CA GLU A 295 23.34 -34.27 -40.94
C GLU A 295 22.99 -33.06 -41.80
N ALA A 296 22.37 -32.03 -41.21
CA ALA A 296 22.08 -30.80 -41.93
C ALA A 296 23.36 -29.99 -42.12
N THR A 297 23.72 -29.74 -43.37
CA THR A 297 24.79 -28.81 -43.74
C THR A 297 24.21 -27.53 -44.30
N LYS A 298 24.90 -26.41 -44.07
CA LYS A 298 24.57 -25.12 -44.68
C LYS A 298 24.46 -25.27 -46.21
N PRO A 299 23.32 -24.89 -46.83
CA PRO A 299 23.18 -24.89 -48.27
C PRO A 299 24.15 -23.91 -48.96
N ASP A 300 24.65 -24.27 -50.14
CA ASP A 300 25.58 -23.43 -50.92
C ASP A 300 24.93 -22.10 -51.38
N ASP A 301 23.60 -22.03 -51.46
CA ASP A 301 22.83 -20.85 -51.84
C ASP A 301 22.50 -19.90 -50.66
N TRP A 302 23.06 -20.18 -49.47
CA TRP A 302 22.89 -19.39 -48.26
C TRP A 302 24.12 -18.52 -47.99
N ASN A 303 24.12 -17.30 -48.54
CA ASN A 303 25.18 -16.33 -48.27
C ASN A 303 24.90 -15.57 -46.95
N GLU A 304 25.80 -15.72 -45.96
CA GLU A 304 25.67 -15.08 -44.63
C GLU A 304 26.35 -13.70 -44.58
N ASP A 305 27.19 -13.40 -45.56
CA ASP A 305 27.93 -12.13 -45.64
C ASP A 305 27.11 -11.04 -46.35
N GLU A 306 25.94 -11.38 -46.87
CA GLU A 306 25.01 -10.39 -47.42
C GLU A 306 24.49 -9.48 -46.30
N PRO A 307 24.48 -8.15 -46.48
CA PRO A 307 23.87 -7.26 -45.52
C PRO A 307 22.35 -7.35 -45.61
N ALA A 308 21.67 -7.16 -44.46
CA ALA A 308 20.21 -7.11 -44.38
C ALA A 308 19.59 -5.99 -45.23
N GLN A 309 20.35 -4.91 -45.40
CA GLN A 309 19.94 -3.75 -46.18
C GLN A 309 21.00 -3.39 -47.22
N ILE A 310 20.54 -3.06 -48.42
CA ILE A 310 21.35 -2.55 -49.53
C ILE A 310 20.86 -1.17 -49.93
N PRO A 311 21.72 -0.27 -50.43
CA PRO A 311 21.27 1.01 -50.98
C PRO A 311 20.31 0.76 -52.15
N ASP A 312 19.18 1.47 -52.19
CA ASP A 312 18.14 1.28 -53.21
C ASP A 312 18.69 1.58 -54.62
N PRO A 313 18.78 0.59 -55.52
CA PRO A 313 19.25 0.81 -56.88
C PRO A 313 18.28 1.64 -57.73
N LYS A 314 17.02 1.82 -57.29
CA LYS A 314 16.02 2.62 -57.99
C LYS A 314 15.96 4.06 -57.50
N ALA A 315 16.53 4.35 -56.34
CA ALA A 315 16.54 5.70 -55.80
C ALA A 315 17.55 6.56 -56.57
N THR A 316 17.05 7.64 -57.18
CA THR A 316 17.89 8.67 -57.80
C THR A 316 17.88 9.91 -56.92
N LYS A 317 19.04 10.55 -56.79
CA LYS A 317 19.18 11.81 -56.07
C LYS A 317 18.19 12.88 -56.60
N PRO A 318 17.36 13.50 -55.73
CA PRO A 318 16.42 14.54 -56.13
C PRO A 318 17.09 15.79 -56.73
N SER A 319 16.47 16.37 -57.76
CA SER A 319 16.91 17.65 -58.36
C SER A 319 16.57 18.82 -57.43
N GLY A 320 17.50 19.18 -56.56
CA GLY A 320 17.30 20.20 -55.52
C GLY A 320 18.03 19.92 -54.20
N TRP A 321 18.79 18.82 -54.14
CA TRP A 321 19.62 18.44 -52.99
C TRP A 321 20.95 19.19 -52.98
N LEU A 322 21.28 19.82 -51.86
CA LEU A 322 22.48 20.64 -51.66
C LEU A 322 23.60 19.80 -51.01
N ASP A 323 24.52 19.24 -51.81
CA ASP A 323 25.62 18.40 -51.29
C ASP A 323 26.66 19.18 -50.47
N ASP A 324 26.90 20.43 -50.86
CA ASP A 324 27.96 21.29 -50.31
C ASP A 324 27.56 21.97 -48.99
N VAL A 325 26.33 21.74 -48.53
CA VAL A 325 25.77 22.36 -47.33
C VAL A 325 25.55 21.27 -46.30
N GLU A 326 26.23 21.36 -45.15
CA GLU A 326 26.05 20.44 -44.04
C GLU A 326 24.62 20.55 -43.48
N GLU A 327 24.03 19.39 -43.18
CA GLU A 327 22.66 19.26 -42.66
C GLU A 327 22.52 19.93 -41.28
N MET A 328 23.54 19.77 -40.45
CA MET A 328 23.58 20.28 -39.08
C MET A 328 24.76 21.22 -38.93
N VAL A 329 24.51 22.45 -38.50
CA VAL A 329 25.54 23.47 -38.26
C VAL A 329 25.61 23.79 -36.78
N PRO A 330 26.79 24.11 -36.22
CA PRO A 330 26.89 24.45 -34.82
C PRO A 330 26.13 25.74 -34.50
N ASP A 331 25.36 25.75 -33.42
CA ASP A 331 24.56 26.90 -33.03
C ASP A 331 25.45 28.07 -32.60
N SER A 332 25.50 29.11 -33.44
CA SER A 332 26.24 30.34 -33.17
C SER A 332 25.72 31.14 -31.96
N SER A 333 24.51 30.85 -31.49
CA SER A 333 23.89 31.51 -30.34
C SER A 333 24.10 30.76 -29.01
N ALA A 334 24.59 29.52 -29.07
CA ALA A 334 24.89 28.75 -27.89
C ALA A 334 26.10 29.34 -27.15
N VAL A 335 25.96 29.54 -25.84
CA VAL A 335 27.01 30.05 -24.97
C VAL A 335 27.50 28.92 -24.08
N LYS A 336 28.81 28.74 -24.00
CA LYS A 336 29.43 27.78 -23.08
C LYS A 336 28.95 28.03 -21.65
N PRO A 337 28.42 27.01 -20.94
CA PRO A 337 28.05 27.14 -19.53
C PRO A 337 29.24 27.57 -18.67
N ALA A 338 28.98 28.44 -17.69
CA ALA A 338 30.02 28.96 -16.79
C ALA A 338 30.63 27.88 -15.87
N ASP A 339 29.91 26.78 -15.67
CA ASP A 339 30.31 25.64 -14.83
C ASP A 339 30.98 24.51 -15.64
N TRP A 340 31.22 24.71 -16.94
CA TRP A 340 31.83 23.70 -17.80
C TRP A 340 33.36 23.73 -17.68
N ASP A 341 33.93 22.65 -17.14
CA ASP A 341 35.36 22.48 -16.98
C ASP A 341 35.92 21.63 -18.12
N ASN A 342 36.82 22.19 -18.93
CA ASN A 342 37.38 21.44 -20.06
C ASN A 342 38.28 20.26 -19.64
N ASP A 343 38.82 20.27 -18.42
CA ASP A 343 39.68 19.20 -17.91
C ASP A 343 38.86 17.99 -17.44
N MET A 344 37.65 18.24 -16.91
CA MET A 344 36.74 17.19 -16.42
C MET A 344 35.67 16.78 -17.45
N ASP A 345 35.11 17.74 -18.20
CA ASP A 345 33.98 17.55 -19.11
C ASP A 345 34.40 17.50 -20.60
N GLY A 346 35.66 17.79 -20.91
CA GLY A 346 36.20 17.85 -22.28
C GLY A 346 36.01 19.21 -22.97
N GLU A 347 36.50 19.35 -24.21
CA GLU A 347 36.32 20.60 -24.97
C GLU A 347 34.84 20.82 -25.28
N TRP A 348 34.31 21.98 -24.86
CA TRP A 348 32.91 22.32 -25.12
C TRP A 348 32.67 22.54 -26.62
N GLU A 349 31.76 21.76 -27.20
CA GLU A 349 31.27 21.93 -28.57
C GLU A 349 29.82 22.45 -28.54
N PRO A 350 29.48 23.48 -29.34
CA PRO A 350 28.12 23.97 -29.43
C PRO A 350 27.17 22.92 -30.00
N PRO A 351 25.90 22.86 -29.53
CA PRO A 351 24.91 21.93 -30.06
C PRO A 351 24.69 22.18 -31.55
N LEU A 352 24.55 21.10 -32.32
CA LEU A 352 24.28 21.17 -33.75
C LEU A 352 22.79 21.43 -33.99
N ILE A 353 22.47 22.47 -34.76
CA ILE A 353 21.11 22.83 -35.17
C ILE A 353 20.91 22.55 -36.67
N PRO A 354 19.69 22.21 -37.12
CA PRO A 354 19.41 22.05 -38.53
C PRO A 354 19.71 23.36 -39.26
N ASN A 355 20.46 23.27 -40.36
CA ASN A 355 20.85 24.45 -41.10
C ASN A 355 19.62 25.11 -41.75
N PRO A 356 19.36 26.41 -41.51
CA PRO A 356 18.18 27.10 -42.06
C PRO A 356 18.16 27.18 -43.59
N LEU A 357 19.29 26.92 -44.26
CA LEU A 357 19.35 26.77 -45.72
C LEU A 357 18.76 25.44 -46.20
N CYS A 358 18.76 24.42 -45.34
CA CYS A 358 18.28 23.08 -45.64
C CYS A 358 16.77 22.95 -45.50
N GLU A 359 16.14 23.74 -44.62
CA GLU A 359 14.68 23.85 -44.52
C GLU A 359 14.02 24.37 -45.82
N LYS A 360 14.76 25.11 -46.64
CA LYS A 360 14.28 25.66 -47.92
C LYS A 360 14.62 24.78 -49.13
N ALA A 361 15.41 23.73 -48.94
CA ALA A 361 15.85 22.80 -49.97
C ALA A 361 15.15 21.43 -49.81
N VAL A 362 15.32 20.55 -50.80
CA VAL A 362 14.76 19.19 -50.75
C VAL A 362 15.54 18.29 -49.78
N GLY A 363 16.80 18.65 -49.50
CA GLY A 363 17.69 18.00 -48.55
C GLY A 363 19.11 18.56 -48.65
N CYS A 364 19.94 18.25 -47.66
CA CYS A 364 21.30 18.76 -47.49
C CYS A 364 22.27 17.66 -47.07
N GLY A 365 23.57 17.92 -47.24
CA GLY A 365 24.65 17.01 -46.89
C GLY A 365 24.94 16.00 -48.00
N LEU A 366 25.83 15.04 -47.74
CA LEU A 366 26.15 14.01 -48.73
C LEU A 366 24.95 13.08 -48.91
N TRP A 367 24.31 13.13 -50.08
CA TRP A 367 23.19 12.25 -50.39
C TRP A 367 23.59 10.78 -50.30
N LYS A 368 22.89 10.01 -49.47
CA LYS A 368 22.97 8.55 -49.40
C LYS A 368 21.65 7.98 -49.89
N ALA A 369 21.71 6.99 -50.77
CA ALA A 369 20.52 6.29 -51.21
C ALA A 369 19.82 5.63 -50.00
N PRO A 370 18.49 5.66 -49.93
CA PRO A 370 17.75 4.98 -48.87
C PRO A 370 18.08 3.49 -48.88
N MET A 371 18.25 2.92 -47.70
CA MET A 371 18.56 1.51 -47.53
C MET A 371 17.26 0.70 -47.66
N VAL A 372 17.24 -0.26 -48.59
CA VAL A 372 16.12 -1.19 -48.80
C VAL A 372 16.51 -2.60 -48.40
N ALA A 373 15.52 -3.40 -47.99
CA ALA A 373 15.74 -4.80 -47.64
C ALA A 373 16.39 -5.56 -48.82
N ASN A 374 17.50 -6.25 -48.55
CA ASN A 374 18.17 -7.07 -49.55
C ASN A 374 17.37 -8.36 -49.78
N PRO A 375 16.82 -8.61 -50.99
CA PRO A 375 16.05 -9.82 -51.26
C PRO A 375 16.86 -11.11 -51.11
N ASN A 376 18.19 -11.04 -51.15
CA ASN A 376 19.08 -12.18 -51.03
C ASN A 376 19.56 -12.41 -49.58
N TYR A 377 19.21 -11.53 -48.64
CA TYR A 377 19.56 -11.70 -47.24
C TYR A 377 18.74 -12.81 -46.61
N LYS A 378 19.40 -13.89 -46.19
CA LYS A 378 18.78 -15.02 -45.50
C LYS A 378 19.15 -15.08 -44.00
N GLY A 379 20.08 -14.26 -43.54
CA GLY A 379 20.57 -14.26 -42.15
C GLY A 379 21.62 -15.35 -41.89
N LYS A 380 21.91 -15.65 -40.61
CA LYS A 380 22.81 -16.76 -40.25
C LYS A 380 22.05 -18.08 -40.35
N TRP A 381 22.62 -19.07 -41.03
CA TRP A 381 21.98 -20.37 -41.19
C TRP A 381 21.95 -21.10 -39.85
N ARG A 382 20.78 -21.65 -39.49
CA ARG A 382 20.61 -22.50 -38.32
C ARG A 382 20.09 -23.87 -38.80
N PRO A 383 20.72 -24.98 -38.40
CA PRO A 383 20.22 -26.32 -38.73
C PRO A 383 18.82 -26.55 -38.14
N PRO A 384 17.97 -27.34 -38.82
CA PRO A 384 16.67 -27.72 -38.28
C PRO A 384 16.84 -28.51 -36.97
N LEU A 385 15.92 -28.32 -36.02
CA LEU A 385 15.92 -29.03 -34.76
C LEU A 385 15.19 -30.38 -34.88
N ILE A 386 15.90 -31.48 -34.62
CA ILE A 386 15.35 -32.84 -34.60
C ILE A 386 15.18 -33.33 -33.15
N ALA A 387 14.28 -34.28 -32.95
CA ALA A 387 14.10 -34.91 -31.64
C ALA A 387 15.38 -35.65 -31.24
N ASN A 388 15.86 -35.39 -30.03
CA ASN A 388 17.07 -36.01 -29.52
C ASN A 388 16.80 -37.47 -29.13
N VAL A 389 17.47 -38.40 -29.80
CA VAL A 389 17.35 -39.84 -29.53
C VAL A 389 17.85 -40.20 -28.11
N ASN A 390 18.76 -39.40 -27.54
CA ASN A 390 19.33 -39.61 -26.21
C ASN A 390 18.60 -38.82 -25.10
N TYR A 391 17.45 -38.20 -25.40
CA TYR A 391 16.68 -37.45 -24.41
C TYR A 391 16.19 -38.40 -23.30
N GLN A 392 16.66 -38.17 -22.08
CA GLN A 392 16.33 -38.98 -20.91
C GLN A 392 15.20 -38.38 -20.05
N GLY A 393 14.66 -37.23 -20.47
CA GLY A 393 13.72 -36.43 -19.68
C GLY A 393 14.41 -35.24 -19.03
N LYS A 394 13.61 -34.30 -18.49
CA LYS A 394 14.16 -33.26 -17.61
C LYS A 394 14.67 -33.92 -16.33
N TRP A 395 15.94 -33.72 -16.02
CA TRP A 395 16.53 -34.28 -14.80
C TRP A 395 15.87 -33.66 -13.57
N ALA A 396 15.56 -34.48 -12.58
CA ALA A 396 15.13 -34.06 -11.25
C ALA A 396 15.88 -34.91 -10.21
N PRO A 397 16.27 -34.34 -9.06
CA PRO A 397 16.91 -35.10 -7.99
C PRO A 397 16.01 -36.23 -7.49
N ARG A 398 16.62 -37.27 -6.94
CA ARG A 398 15.89 -38.36 -6.29
C ARG A 398 15.18 -37.86 -5.04
N LYS A 399 13.97 -38.34 -4.81
CA LYS A 399 13.21 -38.06 -3.59
C LYS A 399 13.66 -38.96 -2.45
N ILE A 400 14.01 -38.37 -1.32
CA ILE A 400 14.36 -39.05 -0.07
C ILE A 400 13.33 -38.73 1.02
N PRO A 401 13.08 -39.64 1.97
CA PRO A 401 12.23 -39.35 3.12
C PRO A 401 12.78 -38.17 3.92
N ASN A 402 11.91 -37.22 4.25
CA ASN A 402 12.29 -36.03 5.00
C ASN A 402 12.54 -36.38 6.48
N PRO A 403 13.77 -36.17 7.01
CA PRO A 403 14.08 -36.44 8.42
C PRO A 403 13.33 -35.51 9.39
N ASP A 404 12.94 -34.31 8.93
CA ASP A 404 12.20 -33.32 9.71
C ASP A 404 10.68 -33.41 9.50
N PHE A 405 10.19 -34.50 8.91
CA PHE A 405 8.77 -34.72 8.71
C PHE A 405 8.02 -34.80 10.05
N PHE A 406 6.98 -33.99 10.18
CA PHE A 406 6.00 -34.08 11.24
C PHE A 406 4.60 -33.86 10.69
N GLU A 407 3.61 -34.42 11.38
CA GLU A 407 2.21 -34.24 11.05
C GLU A 407 1.49 -33.60 12.25
N ASP A 408 1.06 -32.36 12.06
CA ASP A 408 0.15 -31.67 12.98
C ASP A 408 -1.23 -31.53 12.33
N LEU A 409 -2.24 -32.11 12.98
CA LEU A 409 -3.63 -32.09 12.54
C LEU A 409 -4.42 -30.94 13.19
N THR A 410 -3.83 -30.26 14.18
CA THR A 410 -4.50 -29.22 14.97
C THR A 410 -3.66 -27.94 15.08
N PRO A 411 -3.27 -27.30 13.95
CA PRO A 411 -2.53 -26.04 13.95
C PRO A 411 -3.24 -24.90 14.67
N PHE A 412 -4.57 -25.02 14.89
CA PHE A 412 -5.34 -24.08 15.70
C PHE A 412 -4.77 -23.90 17.12
N ARG A 413 -4.16 -24.94 17.71
CA ARG A 413 -3.62 -24.91 19.08
C ARG A 413 -2.29 -24.16 19.13
N MET A 414 -2.34 -22.87 18.84
CA MET A 414 -1.19 -21.96 18.83
C MET A 414 -0.79 -21.54 20.24
N THR A 415 0.33 -20.82 20.35
CA THR A 415 0.74 -20.21 21.61
C THR A 415 -0.32 -19.22 22.10
N PRO A 416 -0.66 -19.19 23.41
CA PRO A 416 -1.63 -18.23 23.94
C PRO A 416 -1.22 -16.77 23.72
N ILE A 417 -2.20 -15.88 23.62
CA ILE A 417 -2.00 -14.43 23.44
C ILE A 417 -2.08 -13.71 24.79
N ALA A 418 -1.15 -12.79 25.05
CA ALA A 418 -1.08 -12.00 26.30
C ALA A 418 -1.40 -10.52 26.12
N ALA A 419 -1.05 -9.96 24.96
CA ALA A 419 -1.09 -8.54 24.67
C ALA A 419 -1.31 -8.31 23.18
N VAL A 420 -1.69 -7.09 22.84
CA VAL A 420 -1.87 -6.61 21.47
C VAL A 420 -0.96 -5.42 21.24
N GLY A 421 -0.41 -5.27 20.05
CA GLY A 421 0.42 -4.12 19.74
C GLY A 421 0.54 -3.82 18.26
N PHE A 422 0.89 -2.57 17.97
CA PHE A 422 1.26 -2.09 16.64
C PHE A 422 2.75 -1.87 16.65
N GLU A 423 3.46 -2.57 15.77
CA GLU A 423 4.86 -2.29 15.42
C GLU A 423 4.87 -2.10 13.93
N ILE A 424 4.92 -0.85 13.49
CA ILE A 424 4.72 -0.47 12.10
C ILE A 424 5.79 0.53 11.66
N TRP A 425 6.20 0.37 10.41
CA TRP A 425 6.95 1.39 9.68
C TRP A 425 6.05 1.93 8.59
N SER A 426 6.00 3.26 8.46
CA SER A 426 5.16 3.91 7.46
C SER A 426 5.83 5.16 6.91
N MET A 427 5.79 5.31 5.59
CA MET A 427 6.12 6.53 4.85
C MET A 427 4.97 7.54 4.86
N SER A 428 3.77 7.13 5.28
CA SER A 428 2.59 7.98 5.40
C SER A 428 2.29 8.30 6.86
N ASN A 429 1.88 9.54 7.12
CA ASN A 429 1.35 10.03 8.39
C ASN A 429 -0.18 9.89 8.45
N ASP A 430 -0.73 10.14 9.63
CA ASP A 430 -2.16 10.21 9.93
C ASP A 430 -2.95 8.93 9.68
N ILE A 431 -2.29 7.79 9.92
CA ILE A 431 -2.95 6.48 9.97
C ILE A 431 -3.69 6.38 11.29
N LEU A 432 -5.02 6.29 11.22
CA LEU A 432 -5.89 6.18 12.38
C LEU A 432 -6.35 4.75 12.57
N PHE A 433 -6.13 4.23 13.77
CA PHE A 433 -6.59 2.93 14.25
C PHE A 433 -7.71 3.12 15.26
N ASP A 434 -8.78 2.37 15.12
CA ASP A 434 -9.93 2.47 16.02
C ASP A 434 -10.68 1.12 16.15
N ASN A 435 -11.58 1.03 17.13
CA ASN A 435 -12.53 -0.06 17.33
C ASN A 435 -11.89 -1.45 17.34
N ILE A 436 -10.81 -1.59 18.12
CA ILE A 436 -10.06 -2.83 18.25
C ILE A 436 -10.81 -3.76 19.20
N VAL A 437 -11.25 -4.92 18.70
CA VAL A 437 -11.97 -5.93 19.47
C VAL A 437 -11.34 -7.29 19.27
N ILE A 438 -11.13 -8.00 20.39
CA ILE A 438 -10.72 -9.40 20.42
C ILE A 438 -11.75 -10.17 21.25
N CYS A 439 -12.43 -11.14 20.64
CA CYS A 439 -13.49 -11.92 21.29
C CYS A 439 -13.52 -13.38 20.81
N ASP A 440 -14.42 -14.17 21.42
CA ASP A 440 -14.64 -15.58 21.13
C ASP A 440 -15.96 -15.87 20.37
N ASP A 441 -16.66 -14.83 19.93
CA ASP A 441 -17.96 -14.93 19.24
C ASP A 441 -18.04 -13.89 18.11
N GLU A 442 -18.37 -14.35 16.92
CA GLU A 442 -18.55 -13.52 15.73
C GLU A 442 -19.67 -12.49 15.94
N ALA A 443 -20.76 -12.88 16.61
CA ALA A 443 -21.90 -12.00 16.84
C ALA A 443 -21.56 -10.77 17.71
N VAL A 444 -20.59 -10.90 18.63
CA VAL A 444 -20.13 -9.78 19.46
C VAL A 444 -19.35 -8.77 18.63
N ALA A 445 -18.50 -9.25 17.72
CA ALA A 445 -17.73 -8.39 16.82
C ALA A 445 -18.64 -7.66 15.83
N ASP A 446 -19.65 -8.35 15.31
CA ASP A 446 -20.65 -7.77 14.40
C ASP A 446 -21.55 -6.74 15.11
N GLU A 447 -21.97 -7.02 16.36
CA GLU A 447 -22.72 -6.05 17.18
C GLU A 447 -21.90 -4.78 17.45
N TRP A 448 -20.60 -4.93 17.72
CA TRP A 448 -19.69 -3.80 17.89
C TRP A 448 -19.55 -3.00 16.59
N ALA A 449 -19.30 -3.67 15.47
CA ALA A 449 -19.19 -3.02 14.16
C ALA A 449 -20.48 -2.27 13.78
N ALA A 450 -21.65 -2.81 14.13
CA ALA A 450 -22.94 -2.17 13.90
C ALA A 450 -23.12 -0.87 14.68
N GLN A 451 -22.52 -0.77 15.87
CA GLN A 451 -22.54 0.41 16.73
C GLN A 451 -21.47 1.45 16.33
N THR A 452 -20.40 1.04 15.64
CA THR A 452 -19.28 1.91 15.29
C THR A 452 -19.17 2.10 13.78
N PHE A 453 -18.54 1.15 13.09
CA PHE A 453 -18.21 1.19 11.68
C PHE A 453 -19.41 1.43 10.77
N ASP A 454 -20.51 0.70 11.00
CA ASP A 454 -21.70 0.80 10.15
C ASP A 454 -22.35 2.18 10.24
N LEU A 455 -22.28 2.83 11.41
CA LEU A 455 -22.73 4.21 11.58
C LEU A 455 -21.85 5.19 10.82
N LYS A 456 -20.52 4.97 10.83
CA LYS A 456 -19.55 5.76 10.06
C LYS A 456 -19.82 5.64 8.57
N VAL A 457 -19.98 4.43 8.05
CA VAL A 457 -20.25 4.17 6.62
C VAL A 457 -21.58 4.79 6.19
N LYS A 458 -22.67 4.57 6.94
CA LYS A 458 -23.98 5.19 6.65
C LYS A 458 -23.91 6.71 6.63
N THR A 459 -23.17 7.31 7.56
CA THR A 459 -22.99 8.75 7.62
C THR A 459 -22.19 9.27 6.44
N LEU A 460 -21.09 8.61 6.07
CA LEU A 460 -20.30 8.94 4.88
C LEU A 460 -21.12 8.84 3.60
N ASP A 461 -21.89 7.77 3.42
CA ASP A 461 -22.70 7.55 2.22
C ASP A 461 -23.80 8.61 2.11
N ARG A 462 -24.43 9.00 3.24
CA ARG A 462 -25.38 10.11 3.30
C ARG A 462 -24.72 11.45 2.96
N GLN A 463 -23.53 11.72 3.50
CA GLN A 463 -22.77 12.94 3.18
C GLN A 463 -22.40 12.99 1.69
N ALA A 464 -21.96 11.87 1.12
CA ALA A 464 -21.63 11.77 -0.30
C ALA A 464 -22.86 11.95 -1.20
N ALA A 465 -24.01 11.37 -0.83
CA ALA A 465 -25.27 11.55 -1.54
C ALA A 465 -25.75 13.02 -1.51
N ASN A 466 -25.67 13.67 -0.35
CA ASN A 466 -26.02 15.09 -0.20
C ASN A 466 -25.09 15.99 -1.03
N ALA A 467 -23.79 15.72 -1.04
CA ALA A 467 -22.81 16.45 -1.86
C ALA A 467 -23.11 16.30 -3.35
N LYS A 468 -23.42 15.08 -3.82
CA LYS A 468 -23.82 14.84 -5.22
C LYS A 468 -25.12 15.56 -5.59
N ALA A 469 -26.11 15.56 -4.69
CA ALA A 469 -27.37 16.25 -4.91
C ALA A 469 -27.20 17.78 -4.99
N GLU A 470 -26.33 18.36 -4.15
CA GLU A 470 -26.03 19.79 -4.19
C GLU A 470 -25.28 20.20 -5.46
N VAL A 471 -24.30 19.40 -5.91
CA VAL A 471 -23.63 19.62 -7.20
C VAL A 471 -24.63 19.52 -8.36
N GLY A 472 -25.54 18.54 -8.33
CA GLY A 472 -26.62 18.42 -9.32
C GLY A 472 -27.57 19.62 -9.31
N ARG A 473 -27.88 20.18 -8.14
CA ARG A 473 -28.72 21.38 -8.01
C ARG A 473 -28.02 22.62 -8.58
N ARG A 474 -26.73 22.82 -8.31
CA ARG A 474 -25.93 23.94 -8.85
C ARG A 474 -25.81 23.90 -10.36
N LYS A 475 -25.53 22.72 -10.94
CA LYS A 475 -25.51 22.55 -12.41
C LYS A 475 -26.85 22.90 -13.06
N LYS A 476 -27.97 22.66 -12.37
CA LYS A 476 -29.31 22.98 -12.88
C LYS A 476 -29.67 24.46 -12.77
N THR A 477 -29.06 25.19 -11.82
CA THR A 477 -29.27 26.65 -11.69
C THR A 477 -28.40 27.45 -12.67
N ASP A 478 -27.27 26.90 -13.11
CA ASP A 478 -26.38 27.56 -14.07
C ASP A 478 -26.85 27.43 -15.54
N ASP A 479 -27.77 26.49 -15.84
CA ASP A 479 -28.30 26.23 -17.18
C ASP A 479 -29.54 27.10 -17.56
N TYR A 480 -30.01 27.96 -16.66
CA TYR A 480 -31.04 28.96 -16.95
C TYR A 480 -30.58 30.34 -16.43
N PRO A 481 -30.11 31.25 -17.29
CA PRO A 481 -29.87 32.62 -16.88
C PRO A 481 -31.20 33.22 -16.39
N ALA A 482 -31.17 33.86 -15.22
CA ALA A 482 -32.30 34.64 -14.74
C ALA A 482 -32.72 35.66 -15.81
N PRO A 483 -34.02 35.90 -16.06
CA PRO A 483 -34.44 36.94 -16.97
C PRO A 483 -33.96 38.29 -16.43
N GLU A 484 -33.29 39.08 -17.29
CA GLU A 484 -32.95 40.46 -17.00
C GLU A 484 -34.26 41.28 -16.96
N ASP A 485 -34.74 41.58 -15.75
CA ASP A 485 -35.87 42.49 -15.57
C ASP A 485 -35.39 43.95 -15.72
N GLU A 486 -35.86 44.57 -16.80
CA GLU A 486 -35.74 45.99 -17.11
C GLU A 486 -36.35 46.86 -16.00
N GLN A 487 -35.64 47.93 -15.61
CA GLN A 487 -36.15 48.99 -14.75
C GLN A 487 -37.12 49.89 -15.51
N GLU A 488 -38.39 49.99 -15.10
CA GLU A 488 -39.17 51.22 -15.23
C GLU A 488 -40.19 51.40 -14.08
N GLY A 489 -40.13 52.58 -13.45
CA GLY A 489 -41.28 53.50 -13.46
C GLY A 489 -42.50 53.19 -12.59
N ASP A 490 -42.52 53.83 -11.43
CA ASP A 490 -43.67 54.31 -10.65
C ASP A 490 -45.00 54.56 -11.41
N GLY A 491 -46.10 54.02 -10.87
CA GLY A 491 -47.46 54.37 -11.29
C GLY A 491 -48.56 53.62 -10.51
N GLU A 492 -49.33 54.35 -9.70
CA GLU A 492 -50.48 53.89 -8.91
C GLU A 492 -51.64 53.31 -9.75
N GLY A 493 -52.42 52.37 -9.19
CA GLY A 493 -53.81 52.15 -9.63
C GLY A 493 -54.44 50.76 -9.43
N ASN A 494 -55.22 50.64 -8.36
CA ASN A 494 -56.51 49.92 -8.15
C ASN A 494 -56.84 48.52 -8.77
N ASP A 495 -57.38 47.69 -7.87
CA ASP A 495 -58.54 46.77 -7.99
C ASP A 495 -58.65 45.79 -9.17
N ALA A 496 -58.67 44.48 -8.86
CA ALA A 496 -59.89 43.64 -8.86
C ALA A 496 -59.61 42.15 -9.12
N VAL A 497 -60.00 41.33 -8.13
CA VAL A 497 -60.87 40.14 -8.23
C VAL A 497 -60.74 39.20 -9.46
N ARG A 498 -60.49 37.90 -9.15
CA ARG A 498 -61.22 36.67 -9.56
C ARG A 498 -60.24 35.58 -10.02
N SER A 499 -59.89 34.59 -9.21
CA SER A 499 -60.68 33.44 -8.75
C SER A 499 -60.99 32.38 -9.83
N THR A 500 -60.77 31.14 -9.38
CA THR A 500 -61.28 29.84 -9.84
C THR A 500 -60.52 29.17 -11.00
N LYS A 501 -59.82 28.05 -10.78
CA LYS A 501 -60.20 26.72 -10.21
C LYS A 501 -60.80 25.82 -11.28
N THR A 502 -60.46 24.54 -11.15
CA THR A 502 -61.18 23.31 -11.56
C THR A 502 -60.35 22.54 -12.58
N THR A 503 -59.55 21.54 -12.16
CA THR A 503 -59.94 20.19 -11.68
C THR A 503 -60.55 19.35 -12.80
N LEU A 504 -60.00 18.14 -12.99
CA LEU A 504 -60.67 16.83 -12.93
C LEU A 504 -59.69 15.80 -13.54
N ASN A 505 -59.06 14.92 -12.75
CA ASN A 505 -59.58 13.65 -12.22
C ASN A 505 -60.21 12.76 -13.31
N ALA A 506 -59.65 11.58 -13.56
CA ALA A 506 -59.98 10.35 -12.83
C ALA A 506 -59.71 9.07 -13.65
N THR A 507 -59.06 8.11 -12.97
CA THR A 507 -59.42 6.67 -12.86
C THR A 507 -59.46 5.79 -14.13
N ALA A 508 -58.65 4.73 -14.27
CA ALA A 508 -58.49 3.48 -13.49
C ALA A 508 -59.32 2.29 -14.01
N SER A 509 -58.84 1.08 -13.63
CA SER A 509 -59.29 -0.30 -13.89
C SER A 509 -58.69 -0.95 -15.15
N ALA A 510 -57.83 -1.98 -15.12
CA ALA A 510 -57.75 -3.28 -14.43
C ALA A 510 -58.51 -4.42 -15.14
N SER A 511 -57.77 -5.43 -15.67
CA SER A 511 -57.87 -6.86 -15.28
C SER A 511 -57.31 -7.84 -16.33
N SER A 512 -56.64 -8.89 -15.81
CA SER A 512 -56.44 -10.27 -16.35
C SER A 512 -55.71 -10.44 -17.71
N GLY A 513 -54.81 -11.38 -17.96
CA GLY A 513 -54.37 -12.62 -17.30
C GLY A 513 -54.00 -13.63 -18.42
N GLY A 514 -52.95 -14.44 -18.25
CA GLY A 514 -52.75 -15.66 -19.07
C GLY A 514 -51.45 -15.76 -19.87
N SER A 515 -50.72 -16.83 -19.58
CA SER A 515 -49.40 -17.30 -20.00
C SER A 515 -49.31 -17.77 -21.47
N ARG A 516 -48.10 -17.71 -22.08
CA ARG A 516 -47.39 -18.82 -22.77
C ARG A 516 -46.12 -18.36 -23.52
N SER A 517 -45.24 -19.33 -23.67
CA SER A 517 -43.83 -19.28 -24.08
C SER A 517 -43.59 -19.18 -25.60
N ALA A 518 -42.35 -18.79 -25.91
CA ALA A 518 -41.48 -19.23 -27.02
C ALA A 518 -41.43 -18.45 -28.35
N SER A 519 -40.16 -18.30 -28.78
CA SER A 519 -39.58 -18.23 -30.13
C SER A 519 -39.62 -16.91 -30.95
N SER A 520 -38.41 -16.35 -31.09
CA SER A 520 -37.67 -16.02 -32.33
C SER A 520 -38.21 -15.04 -33.37
N ALA A 521 -37.24 -14.29 -33.93
CA ALA A 521 -37.28 -13.24 -34.96
C ALA A 521 -37.54 -11.83 -34.36
N GLY A 522 -36.69 -10.81 -34.53
CA GLY A 522 -35.63 -10.58 -35.51
C GLY A 522 -35.98 -9.30 -36.27
N GLU A 523 -35.46 -8.16 -35.81
CA GLU A 523 -35.47 -6.83 -36.44
C GLU A 523 -34.44 -5.99 -35.66
N ALA A 524 -33.18 -5.91 -36.10
CA ALA A 524 -32.64 -5.01 -37.12
C ALA A 524 -32.71 -3.51 -36.71
N TYR A 525 -31.68 -3.05 -36.00
CA TYR A 525 -31.26 -1.65 -36.00
C TYR A 525 -29.82 -1.60 -36.49
N ALA A 526 -29.60 -0.78 -37.51
CA ALA A 526 -28.33 -0.54 -38.17
C ALA A 526 -27.37 0.18 -37.21
N GLU A 527 -26.15 -0.36 -37.12
CA GLU A 527 -24.97 0.31 -36.58
C GLU A 527 -24.39 1.16 -37.73
N ASP A 528 -24.14 2.44 -37.46
CA ASP A 528 -23.29 3.28 -38.30
C ASP A 528 -21.84 2.98 -37.88
N ASP A 529 -21.09 2.40 -38.83
CA ASP A 529 -19.66 2.14 -38.78
C ASP A 529 -18.87 3.46 -38.82
N ASP A 530 -18.00 3.67 -37.82
CA ASP A 530 -16.77 4.46 -37.97
C ASP A 530 -15.62 3.59 -37.42
N GLU A 531 -15.05 2.76 -38.30
CA GLU A 531 -13.81 2.02 -38.06
C GLU A 531 -12.59 2.96 -38.18
N GLU A 532 -11.90 3.20 -37.07
CA GLU A 532 -10.45 3.48 -37.10
C GLU A 532 -9.72 2.20 -36.64
N HIS A 533 -8.97 1.64 -37.56
CA HIS A 533 -8.17 0.42 -37.41
C HIS A 533 -6.75 0.82 -36.98
N GLU A 534 -6.44 0.75 -35.68
CA GLU A 534 -5.07 0.66 -35.19
C GLU A 534 -4.75 -0.81 -34.94
N GLY A 535 -3.74 -1.31 -35.65
CA GLY A 535 -3.28 -2.68 -35.58
C GLY A 535 -2.41 -2.94 -34.35
N ASP A 536 -2.72 -4.03 -33.66
CA ASP A 536 -1.92 -4.63 -32.61
C ASP A 536 -0.52 -5.03 -33.13
N GLU A 537 0.53 -4.40 -32.60
CA GLU A 537 1.87 -5.00 -32.55
C GLU A 537 2.05 -5.65 -31.19
N ALA A 538 2.19 -6.98 -31.21
CA ALA A 538 2.56 -7.78 -30.05
C ALA A 538 4.08 -7.64 -29.82
N GLU A 539 4.47 -6.96 -28.75
CA GLU A 539 5.84 -7.00 -28.23
C GLU A 539 5.97 -8.21 -27.29
N ASP A 540 6.83 -9.14 -27.70
CA ASP A 540 7.35 -10.24 -26.89
C ASP A 540 8.37 -9.65 -25.88
N ASP A 541 7.99 -9.53 -24.61
CA ASP A 541 8.91 -9.20 -23.53
C ASP A 541 9.76 -10.44 -23.16
N GLU A 542 11.01 -10.45 -23.59
CA GLU A 542 12.04 -11.38 -23.11
C GLU A 542 12.50 -10.98 -21.69
N GLU A 543 12.26 -11.86 -20.72
CA GLU A 543 12.79 -11.78 -19.36
C GLU A 543 14.32 -11.96 -19.36
N GLU A 544 15.10 -10.88 -19.20
CA GLU A 544 16.52 -10.98 -18.81
C GLU A 544 16.64 -11.07 -17.28
N GLU A 545 16.98 -12.26 -16.79
CA GLU A 545 17.43 -12.50 -15.42
C GLU A 545 18.80 -11.82 -15.17
N ALA A 546 18.80 -10.69 -14.46
CA ALA A 546 20.03 -10.13 -13.89
C ALA A 546 20.46 -10.92 -12.65
N GLN A 547 21.40 -11.86 -12.83
CA GLN A 547 22.14 -12.51 -11.76
C GLN A 547 23.16 -11.53 -11.17
N GLU A 548 22.92 -11.08 -9.94
CA GLU A 548 23.86 -10.25 -9.18
C GLU A 548 24.94 -11.16 -8.54
N GLU A 549 26.01 -11.43 -9.31
CA GLU A 549 27.20 -12.12 -8.81
C GLU A 549 28.10 -11.14 -8.03
N SER A 550 28.21 -11.39 -6.73
CA SER A 550 29.15 -10.72 -5.82
C SER A 550 30.61 -11.00 -6.22
N ARG A 551 31.39 -9.96 -6.54
CA ARG A 551 32.87 -10.03 -6.57
C ARG A 551 33.49 -9.38 -5.32
N PRO A 552 34.55 -9.98 -4.75
CA PRO A 552 35.08 -9.59 -3.44
C PRO A 552 35.96 -8.35 -3.51
N ALA A 553 35.89 -7.55 -2.46
CA ALA A 553 36.75 -6.39 -2.21
C ALA A 553 38.24 -6.79 -2.18
N GLN A 554 39.03 -6.20 -3.07
CA GLN A 554 40.49 -6.15 -2.97
C GLN A 554 40.88 -4.96 -2.11
N ALA A 555 41.61 -5.23 -1.03
CA ALA A 555 42.26 -4.24 -0.20
C ALA A 555 43.42 -3.58 -0.96
N SER A 556 43.39 -2.26 -1.07
CA SER A 556 44.52 -1.43 -1.47
C SER A 556 45.19 -0.86 -0.22
N GLU A 557 46.30 -1.45 0.19
CA GLU A 557 47.29 -0.79 1.06
C GLU A 557 48.09 0.19 0.19
N GLU A 558 48.07 1.48 0.53
CA GLU A 558 48.97 2.47 -0.04
C GLU A 558 50.20 2.67 0.87
N ASP A 559 51.34 2.68 0.20
CA ASP A 559 52.69 2.81 0.69
C ASP A 559 52.98 4.13 1.40
N ALA A 560 53.65 4.04 2.55
CA ALA A 560 54.39 5.15 3.15
C ALA A 560 55.87 5.06 2.74
N ALA A 561 56.33 6.06 1.98
CA ALA A 561 57.73 6.22 1.59
C ALA A 561 58.60 6.80 2.71
N SER A 562 59.80 6.24 2.89
CA SER A 562 61.12 6.92 2.99
C SER A 562 62.06 6.24 3.99
N SER A 563 63.23 5.80 3.53
CA SER A 563 64.52 6.51 3.76
C SER A 563 65.73 5.64 3.41
N SER A 564 66.51 6.13 2.44
CA SER A 564 67.99 6.18 2.39
C SER A 564 68.87 4.94 2.65
N ASP A 565 69.65 4.68 1.59
CA ASP A 565 71.13 4.55 1.57
C ASP A 565 71.83 3.18 1.63
N ALA A 566 72.70 3.02 0.62
CA ALA A 566 73.96 2.26 0.52
C ALA A 566 73.98 0.96 -0.35
N PRO A 567 75.12 0.66 -1.02
CA PRO A 567 75.13 0.16 -2.40
C PRO A 567 75.75 -1.24 -2.60
N VAL A 568 75.44 -1.82 -3.77
CA VAL A 568 76.30 -2.59 -4.72
C VAL A 568 77.11 -3.81 -4.24
N ASP A 569 76.82 -4.93 -4.91
CA ASP A 569 77.61 -6.14 -5.20
C ASP A 569 78.25 -6.94 -4.05
N SER A 570 77.81 -8.20 -3.89
CA SER A 570 78.51 -9.34 -4.50
C SER A 570 77.96 -10.71 -4.05
N LYS A 571 77.85 -11.62 -5.03
CA LYS A 571 78.01 -13.10 -5.00
C LYS A 571 77.96 -13.83 -3.64
N LEU A 572 77.10 -14.86 -3.58
CA LEU A 572 77.37 -16.29 -3.23
C LEU A 572 76.03 -16.90 -2.75
N ALA A 573 75.43 -17.83 -3.49
CA ALA A 573 75.68 -19.28 -3.44
C ALA A 573 75.27 -19.91 -2.10
N GLU A 574 74.08 -20.54 -2.15
CA GLU A 574 73.67 -21.79 -1.51
C GLU A 574 74.23 -22.18 -0.13
N GLY A 575 73.32 -22.43 0.82
CA GLY A 575 73.58 -23.36 1.89
C GLY A 575 72.61 -23.31 3.07
N GLY A 576 71.79 -24.35 3.19
CA GLY A 576 71.58 -25.00 4.48
C GLY A 576 70.29 -24.68 5.26
N GLU A 577 69.35 -25.62 5.17
CA GLU A 577 68.71 -26.31 6.31
C GLU A 577 68.42 -25.46 7.56
N GLY A 578 67.17 -25.17 7.92
CA GLY A 578 66.12 -26.16 8.13
C GLY A 578 66.27 -26.87 9.47
N LEU A 579 65.97 -26.19 10.59
CA LEU A 579 65.67 -26.86 11.86
C LEU A 579 64.50 -26.16 12.58
N LYS A 580 63.29 -26.72 12.41
CA LYS A 580 62.14 -26.52 13.31
C LYS A 580 62.27 -27.45 14.51
N LYS A 581 61.57 -27.06 15.59
CA LYS A 581 61.15 -27.81 16.80
C LYS A 581 62.11 -27.64 17.98
N ARG A 582 61.66 -27.40 19.21
CA ARG A 582 60.37 -27.59 19.92
C ARG A 582 60.49 -26.78 21.22
N LYS A 583 59.49 -25.97 21.60
CA LYS A 583 58.39 -26.30 22.52
C LYS A 583 58.81 -26.44 23.99
N ALA A 584 58.24 -25.55 24.82
CA ALA A 584 57.77 -25.67 26.21
C ALA A 584 58.34 -24.54 27.10
N ARG A 585 57.66 -23.96 28.09
CA ARG A 585 56.28 -23.89 28.62
C ARG A 585 56.43 -23.09 29.93
N LYS A 586 55.41 -22.32 30.32
CA LYS A 586 55.23 -21.63 31.63
C LYS A 586 56.13 -20.41 31.86
N ASP A 587 55.63 -19.26 32.32
CA ASP A 587 54.38 -18.97 33.06
C ASP A 587 53.50 -17.92 32.39
#